data_AF-A0A6J7TG89-F1
#
_entry.id   AF-A0A6J7TG89-F1
#
_cell.length_a   1.000
_cell.length_b   1.000
_cell.length_c   1.000
_cell.angle_alpha   90.00
_cell.angle_beta   90.00
_cell.angle_gamma   90.00
#
_symmetry.space_group_name_H-M   'P 1'
#
loop_
_entity.id
_entity.type
_entity.pdbx_description
1 polymer ?
#
loop_
_entity_poly.entity_id
_entity_poly.type
_entity_poly.pdbx_seq_one_letter_code
_entity_poly.pdbx_strand_id
1 'polypeptide(L)' 'MALFDDVKLKIEKALAAAVVDGINGTHQLSQIVRKTVGGWVGGEHRRKPMIIPVVIEV' A
#
# COMPACT_ATOMS: atom_id res chain seq x y z
N MET A 1 -7.19 1.37 19.41
CA MET A 1 -8.04 1.43 18.21
C MET A 1 -7.14 1.81 17.05
N ALA A 2 -6.98 0.93 16.06
CA ALA A 2 -5.82 0.94 15.19
C ALA A 2 -6.00 1.96 14.06
N LEU A 3 -5.19 3.02 14.09
CA LEU A 3 -5.11 4.09 13.08
C LEU A 3 -5.00 3.56 11.63
N PHE A 4 -4.56 2.32 11.45
CA PHE A 4 -4.25 1.72 10.16
C PHE A 4 -5.32 0.79 9.59
N ASP A 5 -6.45 0.58 10.27
CA ASP A 5 -7.47 -0.36 9.80
C ASP A 5 -8.07 0.09 8.45
N ASP A 6 -8.32 1.41 8.30
CA ASP A 6 -8.89 1.98 7.08
C ASP A 6 -7.95 1.84 5.86
N VAL A 7 -6.64 2.03 6.07
CA VAL A 7 -5.64 1.90 5.00
C VAL A 7 -5.30 0.45 4.70
N LYS A 8 -5.40 -0.45 5.67
CA LYS A 8 -5.18 -1.88 5.48
C LYS A 8 -6.11 -2.44 4.40
N LEU A 9 -7.40 -2.13 4.47
CA LEU A 9 -8.37 -2.55 3.46
C LEU A 9 -8.04 -1.98 2.06
N LYS A 10 -7.54 -0.73 2.00
CA LYS A 10 -7.11 -0.12 0.73
C LYS A 10 -5.90 -0.84 0.13
N ILE A 11 -4.94 -1.25 0.97
CA ILE A 11 -3.76 -2.01 0.55
C ILE A 11 -4.17 -3.39 0.01
N GLU A 12 -5.01 -4.12 0.73
CA GLU A 12 -5.50 -5.45 0.31
C GLU A 12 -6.18 -5.38 -1.06
N LYS A 13 -7.08 -4.41 -1.26
CA LYS A 13 -7.75 -4.20 -2.55
C LYS A 13 -6.78 -3.85 -3.67
N ALA A 14 -5.81 -2.97 -3.40
CA ALA A 14 -4.82 -2.56 -4.39
C ALA A 14 -3.90 -3.73 -4.80
N LEU A 15 -3.49 -4.57 -3.84
CA LEU A 15 -2.68 -5.75 -4.11
C LEU A 15 -3.48 -6.82 -4.88
N ALA A 16 -4.73 -7.08 -4.49
CA ALA A 16 -5.59 -8.03 -5.20
C ALA A 16 -5.80 -7.61 -6.67
N ALA A 17 -6.06 -6.32 -6.93
CA ALA A 17 -6.18 -5.79 -8.29
C ALA A 17 -4.85 -5.96 -9.06
N ALA A 18 -3.72 -5.63 -8.44
CA ALA A 18 -2.41 -5.76 -9.07
C ALA A 18 -2.10 -7.20 -9.51
N VAL A 19 -2.41 -8.18 -8.65
CA VAL A 19 -2.21 -9.59 -8.97
C VAL A 19 -3.09 -10.04 -10.12
N VAL A 20 -4.35 -9.58 -10.17
CA VAL A 20 -5.25 -9.84 -11.32
C VAL A 20 -4.69 -9.26 -12.62
N ASP A 21 -4.03 -8.10 -12.55
CA ASP A 21 -3.34 -7.46 -13.68
C ASP A 21 -1.98 -8.13 -14.02
N GLY A 22 -1.64 -9.24 -13.36
CA GLY A 22 -0.40 -9.99 -13.60
C GLY A 22 0.85 -9.42 -12.91
N ILE A 23 0.68 -8.45 -12.01
CA ILE A 23 1.79 -7.86 -11.24
C ILE A 23 2.15 -8.79 -10.09
N ASN A 24 3.27 -9.48 -10.22
CA ASN A 24 3.78 -10.41 -9.19
C ASN A 24 5.18 -10.04 -8.67
N GLY A 25 5.82 -9.00 -9.22
CA GLY A 25 7.16 -8.59 -8.80
C GLY A 25 7.17 -7.85 -7.45
N THR A 26 8.00 -8.30 -6.51
CA THR A 26 8.12 -7.73 -5.15
C THR A 26 8.36 -6.21 -5.14
N HIS A 27 9.18 -5.70 -6.06
CA HIS A 27 9.41 -4.25 -6.21
C HIS A 27 8.15 -3.50 -6.63
N GLN A 28 7.39 -4.04 -7.59
CA GLN A 28 6.17 -3.40 -8.10
C GLN A 28 5.10 -3.39 -7.01
N LEU A 29 4.93 -4.51 -6.29
CA LEU A 29 4.04 -4.60 -5.15
C LEU A 29 4.42 -3.61 -4.04
N SER A 30 5.73 -3.46 -3.75
CA SER A 30 6.22 -2.46 -2.81
C SER A 30 5.85 -1.03 -3.23
N GLN A 31 5.96 -0.70 -4.52
CA GLN A 31 5.54 0.60 -5.04
C GLN A 31 4.04 0.83 -4.88
N ILE A 32 3.22 -0.20 -5.10
CA ILE A 32 1.77 -0.13 -4.92
C ILE A 32 1.43 0.17 -3.47
N VAL A 33 2.02 -0.55 -2.52
CA VAL A 33 1.84 -0.30 -1.08
C VAL A 33 2.23 1.14 -0.72
N ARG A 34 3.41 1.60 -1.15
CA ARG A 34 3.89 2.96 -0.88
C ARG A 34 2.93 4.03 -1.43
N LYS A 35 2.43 3.86 -2.66
CA LYS A 35 1.50 4.81 -3.30
C LYS A 35 0.15 4.83 -2.58
N THR A 36 -0.40 3.67 -2.22
CA THR A 36 -1.68 3.56 -1.51
C THR A 36 -1.62 4.26 -0.15
N VAL A 37 -0.59 3.96 0.65
CA VAL A 37 -0.41 4.58 1.98
C VAL A 37 -0.11 6.08 1.84
N GLY A 38 0.74 6.46 0.88
CA GLY A 38 1.11 7.85 0.62
C GLY A 38 -0.07 8.72 0.22
N GLY A 39 -0.93 8.22 -0.66
CA GLY A 39 -2.16 8.90 -1.07
C GLY A 39 -3.14 9.07 0.09
N TRP A 40 -3.35 8.01 0.87
CA TRP A 40 -4.23 8.05 2.04
C TRP A 40 -3.73 9.04 3.11
N VAL A 41 -2.46 8.94 3.51
CA VAL A 41 -1.91 9.80 4.57
C VAL A 41 -1.81 11.28 4.12
N GLY A 42 -1.54 11.51 2.84
CA GLY A 42 -1.50 12.86 2.26
C GLY A 42 -2.88 13.50 2.14
N GLY A 43 -3.90 12.74 1.74
CA GLY A 43 -5.26 13.24 1.59
C GLY A 43 -6.00 13.38 2.91
N GLU A 44 -6.05 12.30 3.69
CA GLU A 44 -6.90 12.19 4.88
C GLU A 44 -6.25 12.81 6.12
N HIS A 45 -4.94 12.62 6.26
CA HIS A 45 -4.21 13.10 7.44
C HIS A 45 -3.38 14.35 7.18
N ARG A 46 -3.27 14.81 5.93
CA ARG A 46 -2.44 15.97 5.51
C ARG A 46 -0.98 15.86 5.98
N ARG A 47 -0.46 14.63 6.11
CA ARG A 47 0.94 14.37 6.50
C ARG A 47 1.75 13.84 5.33
N LYS A 48 3.07 14.02 5.40
CA LYS A 48 4.04 13.53 4.40
C LYS A 48 5.16 12.71 5.08
N PRO A 49 4.85 11.57 5.71
CA PRO A 49 5.86 10.74 6.36
C PRO A 49 6.70 9.99 5.33
N MET A 50 7.88 9.52 5.76
CA MET A 50 8.63 8.50 5.03
C MET A 50 7.90 7.16 5.16
N ILE A 51 7.66 6.49 4.02
CA ILE A 51 6.97 5.19 3.96
C ILE A 51 7.95 4.18 3.39
N ILE A 52 8.25 3.12 4.15
CA ILE A 52 9.18 2.04 3.79
C ILE A 52 8.39 0.74 3.65
N PRO A 53 7.92 0.39 2.44
CA PRO A 53 7.29 -0.91 2.20
C PRO A 53 8.34 -2.03 2.22
N VAL A 54 8.00 -3.16 2.82
CA VAL A 54 8.80 -4.40 2.75
C VAL A 54 7.89 -5.50 2.22
N VAL A 55 8.28 -6.09 1.09
CA VAL A 55 7.57 -7.24 0.48
C VAL A 55 8.54 -8.41 0.46
N ILE A 56 8.07 -9.54 0.97
CA ILE A 56 8.83 -10.78 1.09
C ILE A 56 8.12 -11.80 0.23
N GLU A 57 8.85 -12.44 -0.68
CA GLU A 57 8.39 -13.62 -1.39
C GLU A 57 8.63 -14.84 -0.48
N VAL A 58 7.60 -15.67 -0.33
CA VAL A 58 7.62 -16.88 0.51
C VAL A 58 7.51 -18.14 -0.33
#